data_AF-A0A968NY56-F1
#
_entry.id   AF-A0A968NY56-F1
#
_cell.length_a   1.000
_cell.length_b   1.000
_cell.length_c   1.000
_cell.angle_alpha   90.00
_cell.angle_beta   90.00
_cell.angle_gamma   90.00
#
_symmetry.space_group_name_H-M   'P 1'
#
loop_
_entity.id
_entity.type
_entity.pdbx_description
1 polymer ?
#
loop_
_entity_poly.entity_id
_entity_poly.type
_entity_poly.pdbx_seq_one_letter_code
_entity_poly.pdbx_strand_id
1 'polypeptide(L)' 'MQQYAKQFGVSTEWIWAIMRAESLYKSDVISPVGAKGLMQLMNYTARNLSRLAARRSWIRPIF' A
#
# COMPACT_ATOMS: atom_id res chain seq x y z
N MET A 1 -9.79 -4.38 -2.25
CA MET A 1 -8.80 -5.04 -1.36
C MET A 1 -8.72 -6.55 -1.58
N GLN A 2 -9.83 -7.29 -1.59
CA GLN A 2 -9.82 -8.75 -1.87
C GLN A 2 -9.15 -9.15 -3.20
N GLN A 3 -9.34 -8.34 -4.26
CA GLN A 3 -8.65 -8.56 -5.54
C GLN A 3 -7.12 -8.51 -5.40
N TYR A 4 -6.59 -7.57 -4.60
CA TYR A 4 -5.16 -7.42 -4.38
C TYR A 4 -4.61 -8.49 -3.43
N ALA A 5 -5.36 -8.81 -2.38
CA ALA A 5 -5.06 -9.93 -1.49
C ALA A 5 -4.84 -11.23 -2.30
N LYS A 6 -5.76 -11.53 -3.22
CA LYS A 6 -5.66 -12.66 -4.15
C LYS A 6 -4.47 -12.53 -5.12
N GLN A 7 -4.25 -11.33 -5.68
CA GLN A 7 -3.18 -11.08 -6.64
C GLN A 7 -1.78 -11.29 -6.04
N PHE A 8 -1.59 -10.92 -4.78
CA PHE A 8 -0.30 -11.02 -4.08
C PHE A 8 -0.20 -12.26 -3.18
N GLY A 9 -1.24 -13.09 -3.09
CA GLY A 9 -1.26 -14.28 -2.24
C GLY A 9 -1.22 -13.95 -0.74
N VAL A 10 -1.76 -12.80 -0.35
CA VAL A 10 -1.78 -12.32 1.04
C VAL A 10 -3.20 -12.45 1.60
N SER A 11 -3.34 -12.82 2.87
CA SER A 11 -4.64 -12.83 3.56
C SER A 11 -5.23 -11.42 3.63
N THR A 12 -6.55 -11.32 3.45
CA THR A 12 -7.26 -10.03 3.52
C THR A 12 -7.25 -9.48 4.95
N GLU A 13 -7.33 -10.37 5.94
CA GLU A 13 -7.28 -10.07 7.37
C GLU A 13 -5.94 -9.43 7.74
N TRP A 14 -4.84 -9.92 7.18
CA TRP A 14 -3.51 -9.34 7.35
C TRP A 14 -3.43 -7.91 6.83
N ILE A 15 -3.98 -7.67 5.64
CA ILE A 15 -3.99 -6.33 5.06
C ILE A 15 -4.82 -5.36 5.91
N TRP A 16 -5.98 -5.80 6.43
CA TRP A 16 -6.78 -5.01 7.36
C TRP A 16 -6.09 -4.76 8.70
N ALA A 17 -5.32 -5.71 9.20
CA ALA A 17 -4.55 -5.55 10.44
C ALA A 17 -3.47 -4.46 10.27
N ILE A 18 -2.74 -4.48 9.16
CA ILE A 18 -1.71 -3.47 8.84
C ILE A 18 -2.37 -2.09 8.68
N MET A 19 -3.44 -1.97 7.89
CA MET A 19 -4.10 -0.68 7.71
C MET A 19 -4.65 -0.09 9.02
N ARG A 20 -5.08 -0.95 9.96
CA ARG A 20 -5.48 -0.51 11.29
C ARG A 20 -4.29 0.06 12.06
N ALA A 21 -3.18 -0.67 12.07
CA ALA A 21 -1.98 -0.29 12.81
C ALA A 21 -1.35 1.00 12.28
N GLU A 22 -1.35 1.18 10.95
CA GLU A 22 -0.66 2.30 10.30
C GLU A 22 -1.49 3.59 10.26
N SER A 23 -2.80 3.51 10.02
CA SER A 23 -3.61 4.70 9.75
C SER A 23 -4.97 4.72 10.45
N LEU A 24 -5.33 3.67 11.20
CA LEU A 24 -6.70 3.46 11.69
C LEU A 24 -7.74 3.61 10.55
N TYR A 25 -7.41 3.10 9.36
CA TYR A 25 -8.25 3.14 8.15
C TYR A 25 -8.48 4.51 7.53
N LYS A 26 -7.71 5.53 7.92
CA LYS A 26 -7.81 6.86 7.33
C LYS A 26 -6.92 6.97 6.09
N SER A 27 -7.53 7.33 4.95
CA SER A 27 -6.84 7.38 3.65
C SER A 27 -6.01 8.64 3.43
N ASP A 28 -6.18 9.66 4.25
CA ASP A 28 -5.58 11.00 4.13
C ASP A 28 -4.52 11.30 5.20
N VAL A 29 -4.13 10.31 6.01
CA VAL A 29 -3.12 10.48 7.06
C VAL A 29 -1.74 10.69 6.47
N ILE A 30 -1.05 11.72 6.95
CA ILE A 30 0.35 12.02 6.65
C ILE A 30 1.14 12.02 7.96
N SER A 31 2.18 11.19 8.05
CA SER A 31 3.05 11.17 9.23
C SER A 31 4.01 12.38 9.24
N PRO A 32 4.60 12.72 10.40
CA PRO A 32 5.59 13.80 10.51
C PRO A 32 6.82 13.62 9.60
N VAL A 33 7.16 12.36 9.30
CA VAL A 33 8.29 12.00 8.42
C VAL A 33 7.87 11.80 6.96
N GLY A 34 6.60 12.08 6.63
CA GLY A 34 6.09 12.11 5.26
C GLY A 34 5.59 10.77 4.70
N ALA A 35 5.29 9.80 5.54
CA ALA A 35 4.55 8.60 5.15
C ALA A 35 3.08 8.94 4.89
N LYS A 36 2.42 8.28 3.93
CA LYS A 36 1.08 8.69 3.46
C LYS A 36 0.11 7.52 3.30
N GLY A 37 -1.16 7.82 3.58
CA GLY A 37 -2.32 6.99 3.24
C GLY A 37 -2.55 5.79 4.16
N LEU A 38 -3.39 4.86 3.68
CA LEU A 38 -3.92 3.74 4.47
C LEU A 38 -2.85 2.82 5.08
N MET A 39 -1.70 2.70 4.41
CA MET A 39 -0.59 1.81 4.80
C MET A 39 0.69 2.60 5.09
N GLN A 40 0.59 3.93 5.24
CA GLN A 40 1.72 4.80 5.56
C GLN A 40 2.97 4.51 4.70
N LEU A 41 2.82 4.51 3.37
CA LEU A 41 3.96 4.32 2.48
C LEU A 41 4.80 5.59 2.42
N MET A 42 6.12 5.43 2.56
CA MET A 42 7.06 6.52 2.31
C MET A 42 7.20 6.82 0.81
N ASN A 43 7.44 8.08 0.47
CA ASN A 43 7.60 8.51 -0.93
C ASN A 43 8.71 7.77 -1.69
N TYR A 44 9.80 7.38 -1.01
CA TYR A 44 10.88 6.60 -1.62
C TYR A 44 10.41 5.17 -1.97
N THR A 45 9.78 4.49 -1.01
CA THR A 45 9.22 3.15 -1.18
C THR A 45 8.15 3.11 -2.27
N ALA A 46 7.23 4.08 -2.28
CA ALA A 46 6.19 4.18 -3.30
C ALA A 46 6.76 4.32 -4.72
N ARG A 47 7.79 5.17 -4.89
CA ARG A 47 8.48 5.32 -6.19
C ARG A 47 9.17 4.03 -6.63
N ASN A 48 9.82 3.32 -5.72
CA ASN A 48 10.44 2.04 -6.03
C ASN A 48 9.40 0.98 -6.38
N LEU A 49 8.29 0.91 -5.64
CA LEU A 49 7.18 0.00 -5.93
C LEU A 49 6.57 0.31 -7.29
N SER A 50 6.41 1.59 -7.66
CA SER A 50 5.95 2.00 -8.99
C SER A 50 6.85 1.48 -10.10
N ARG A 51 8.18 1.53 -9.91
CA ARG A 51 9.14 1.02 -10.90
C ARG A 51 9.09 -0.50 -11.01
N LEU A 52 8.98 -1.20 -9.88
CA LEU A 52 8.82 -2.66 -9.85
C LEU A 52 7.51 -3.10 -10.49
N ALA A 53 6.43 -2.35 -10.23
CA ALA A 53 5.12 -2.55 -10.81
C ALA A 53 5.13 -2.30 -12.33
N ALA A 54 5.73 -1.21 -12.79
CA ALA A 54 5.85 -0.91 -14.22
C ALA A 54 6.69 -1.96 -14.97
N ARG A 55 7.77 -2.47 -14.36
CA ARG A 55 8.63 -3.52 -14.94
C ARG A 55 7.91 -4.87 -15.07
N ARG A 56 6.83 -5.06 -14.32
CA ARG A 56 6.04 -6.28 -14.27
C ARG A 56 4.63 -5.93 -14.75
N SER A 57 4.43 -5.93 -16.07
CA SER A 57 3.34 -5.30 -16.85
C SER A 57 1.86 -5.58 -16.47
N TRP A 58 1.59 -6.09 -15.27
CA TRP A 58 0.27 -6.42 -14.72
C TRP A 58 -0.02 -5.76 -13.36
N ILE A 59 0.87 -4.93 -12.84
CA ILE A 59 0.62 -4.18 -11.59
C ILE A 59 0.28 -2.75 -11.99
N ARG A 60 -1.01 -2.47 -12.16
CA ARG A 60 -1.49 -1.09 -12.33
C ARG A 60 -1.02 -0.27 -11.12
N PRO A 61 -0.45 0.93 -11.32
CA PRO A 61 -0.01 1.76 -10.21
C PRO A 61 -1.21 2.04 -9.30
N ILE A 62 -1.12 1.61 -8.04
CA ILE A 62 -2.08 1.95 -6.99
C ILE A 62 -1.52 3.19 -6.29
N PHE A 63 -1.69 4.34 -6.94
CA PHE A 63 -1.55 5.66 -6.33
C PHE A 63 -2.49 6.62 -7.05
#